data_AF-A0A962GE66-F1
#
_entry.id   AF-A0A962GE66-F1
#
_cell.length_a   1.000
_cell.length_b   1.000
_cell.length_c   1.000
_cell.angle_alpha   90.00
_cell.angle_beta   90.00
_cell.angle_gamma   90.00
#
_symmetry.space_group_name_H-M   'P 1'
#
loop_
_entity.id
_entity.type
_entity.pdbx_description
1 polymer ?
#
loop_
_entity_poly.entity_id
_entity_poly.type
_entity_poly.pdbx_seq_one_letter_code
_entity_poly.pdbx_strand_id
1 'polypeptide(L)'
;MPFFTLSPIRFSLRRSRLRTALMATALAAALPVLVSPAWIHARTIQALPSGPERPSPASEDTRFKVTDLEWFDAARQRRVPVRLFWPAAAQAGKVPLVVFSPGIGSSRDGYTYLGCYWAAHGIASLHLQ
;
A
#
# COMPACT_ATOMS: atom_id res chain seq x y z
N MET A 1 21.59 40.03 62.14
CA MET A 1 20.53 39.15 61.58
C MET A 1 20.59 39.28 60.07
N PRO A 2 20.72 38.19 59.30
CA PRO A 2 21.92 37.33 59.12
C PRO A 2 22.62 37.63 57.77
N PHE A 3 23.96 37.55 57.67
CA PHE A 3 24.80 36.36 57.40
C PHE A 3 24.52 35.67 56.06
N PHE A 4 25.57 35.45 55.25
CA PHE A 4 26.02 34.18 54.65
C PHE A 4 27.31 34.47 53.85
N THR A 5 28.50 34.45 54.47
CA THR A 5 29.44 33.30 54.63
C THR A 5 29.91 32.71 53.29
N LEU A 6 31.16 33.02 52.89
CA LEU A 6 32.38 32.18 53.01
C LEU A 6 32.70 31.36 51.73
N SER A 7 33.71 31.86 51.00
CA SER A 7 34.74 31.04 50.35
C SER A 7 35.42 30.12 51.40
N PRO A 8 36.31 29.15 51.10
CA PRO A 8 36.96 28.81 49.83
C PRO A 8 37.11 27.28 49.62
N ILE A 9 38.01 26.88 48.70
CA ILE A 9 38.96 25.76 48.81
C ILE A 9 38.92 24.79 47.62
N ARG A 10 39.89 25.03 46.73
CA ARG A 10 40.82 24.09 46.08
C ARG A 10 40.45 22.61 46.18
N PHE A 11 40.06 22.02 45.05
CA PHE A 11 40.09 20.57 44.90
C PHE A 11 41.50 20.11 44.48
N SER A 12 42.03 19.25 45.32
CA SER A 12 43.32 18.59 45.25
C SER A 12 43.50 17.70 44.01
N LEU A 13 44.73 17.67 43.49
CA LEU A 13 45.25 16.57 42.69
C LEU A 13 45.00 15.23 43.41
N ARG A 14 44.48 14.22 42.69
CA ARG A 14 44.98 12.85 42.89
C ARG A 14 44.81 12.00 41.64
N ARG A 15 45.91 11.89 40.89
CA ARG A 15 46.20 10.71 40.07
C ARG A 15 46.32 9.52 41.04
N SER A 16 45.49 8.50 40.92
CA SER A 16 45.82 7.17 41.42
C SER A 16 45.80 6.18 40.27
N ARG A 17 47.01 5.89 39.82
CA ARG A 17 47.38 4.79 38.96
C ARG A 17 46.99 3.44 39.59
N LEU A 18 46.53 2.54 38.71
CA LEU A 18 46.78 1.10 38.68
C LEU A 18 46.44 0.28 39.93
N ARG A 19 45.57 -0.73 39.77
CA ARG A 19 45.85 -2.16 40.03
C ARG A 19 44.56 -2.94 40.30
N THR A 20 44.07 -3.64 39.29
CA THR A 20 43.55 -5.02 39.42
C THR A 20 43.36 -5.58 38.01
N ALA A 21 44.45 -6.11 37.48
CA ALA A 21 44.38 -7.04 36.37
C ALA A 21 43.88 -8.41 36.87
N LEU A 22 43.23 -9.13 35.95
CA LEU A 22 42.98 -10.58 35.94
C LEU A 22 41.93 -11.13 36.91
N MET A 23 40.70 -11.30 36.41
CA MET A 23 39.87 -12.47 36.71
C MET A 23 38.90 -12.72 35.55
N ALA A 24 39.04 -13.89 34.92
CA ALA A 24 38.03 -14.63 34.16
C ALA A 24 37.60 -14.11 32.77
N THR A 25 38.47 -14.35 31.78
CA THR A 25 38.06 -14.98 30.51
C THR A 25 37.20 -16.22 30.79
N ALA A 26 35.90 -16.15 30.53
CA ALA A 26 35.04 -17.25 30.04
C ALA A 26 33.56 -16.92 30.25
N LEU A 27 32.94 -16.25 29.29
CA LEU A 27 31.55 -16.57 28.97
C LEU A 27 31.35 -16.54 27.46
N ALA A 28 31.71 -17.68 26.88
CA ALA A 28 31.10 -18.34 25.73
C ALA A 28 30.46 -17.46 24.66
N ALA A 29 31.14 -17.44 23.51
CA ALA A 29 30.57 -17.28 22.20
C ALA A 29 29.17 -17.93 22.08
N ALA A 30 28.17 -17.11 21.77
CA ALA A 30 26.86 -17.55 21.34
C ALA A 30 26.47 -16.77 20.07
N LEU A 31 26.82 -17.38 18.93
CA LEU A 31 26.10 -17.36 17.65
C LEU A 31 25.74 -15.99 17.02
N PRO A 32 26.56 -15.49 16.09
CA PRO A 32 26.14 -14.48 15.12
C PRO A 32 25.43 -15.16 13.94
N VAL A 33 24.20 -15.64 14.11
CA VAL A 33 23.36 -16.06 12.96
C VAL A 33 21.90 -15.83 13.31
N LEU A 34 21.37 -14.62 13.07
CA LEU A 34 19.90 -14.48 12.95
C LEU A 34 19.47 -13.21 12.20
N VAL A 35 20.03 -12.98 11.01
CA VAL A 35 19.34 -12.18 9.98
C VAL A 35 19.39 -12.94 8.65
N SER A 36 18.96 -14.19 8.68
CA SER A 36 18.59 -14.89 7.44
C SER A 36 17.14 -14.53 7.11
N PRO A 37 16.82 -13.98 5.93
CA PRO A 37 15.44 -13.67 5.53
C PRO A 37 14.66 -14.93 5.13
N ALA A 38 15.03 -16.09 5.67
CA ALA A 38 14.43 -17.39 5.35
C ALA A 38 12.98 -17.52 5.85
N TRP A 39 12.42 -16.52 6.55
CA TRP A 39 10.99 -16.47 6.84
C TRP A 39 10.15 -16.08 5.63
N ILE A 40 10.75 -15.59 4.54
CA ILE A 40 10.10 -15.48 3.23
C ILE A 40 10.21 -16.84 2.51
N HIS A 41 9.86 -17.94 3.18
CA HIS A 41 9.48 -19.13 2.43
C HIS A 41 8.20 -18.75 1.69
N ALA A 42 8.33 -18.64 0.37
CA ALA A 42 7.24 -18.49 -0.54
C ALA A 42 6.11 -19.43 -0.11
N ARG A 43 5.01 -18.86 0.37
CA ARG A 43 3.77 -19.60 0.57
C ARG A 43 3.34 -20.02 -0.83
N THR A 44 3.62 -21.27 -1.20
CA THR A 44 3.10 -21.86 -2.43
C THR A 44 1.61 -21.59 -2.44
N ILE A 45 1.14 -20.76 -3.38
CA ILE A 45 -0.28 -20.54 -3.61
C ILE A 45 -0.80 -21.89 -4.08
N GLN A 46 -1.41 -22.64 -3.16
CA GLN A 46 -2.17 -23.83 -3.51
C GLN A 46 -3.36 -23.32 -4.33
N ALA A 47 -3.39 -23.68 -5.62
CA ALA A 47 -4.50 -23.34 -6.48
C ALA A 47 -5.79 -23.86 -5.83
N LEU A 48 -6.68 -22.93 -5.44
CA LEU A 48 -8.02 -23.28 -4.99
C LEU A 48 -8.68 -24.11 -6.12
N PRO A 49 -9.44 -25.16 -5.82
CA PRO A 49 -10.29 -25.79 -6.83
C PRO A 49 -11.05 -24.70 -7.56
N SER A 50 -10.97 -24.72 -8.89
CA SER A 50 -11.65 -23.78 -9.76
C SER A 50 -13.13 -23.75 -9.37
N GLY A 51 -13.53 -22.67 -8.71
CA GLY A 51 -14.94 -22.34 -8.48
C GLY A 51 -15.67 -22.19 -9.82
N PRO A 52 -16.99 -21.94 -9.82
CA PRO A 52 -17.78 -21.86 -11.05
C PRO A 52 -17.04 -21.04 -12.10
N GLU A 53 -16.83 -21.66 -13.26
CA GLU A 53 -16.01 -21.16 -14.35
C GLU A 53 -16.37 -19.70 -14.61
N ARG A 54 -15.41 -18.79 -14.36
CA ARG A 54 -15.61 -17.39 -14.71
C ARG A 54 -15.92 -17.36 -16.20
N PRO A 55 -17.02 -16.72 -16.62
CA PRO A 55 -17.36 -16.66 -18.03
C PRO A 55 -16.15 -16.15 -18.82
N SER A 56 -15.81 -16.87 -19.90
CA SER A 56 -14.74 -16.52 -20.81
C SER A 56 -14.91 -15.06 -21.26
N PRO A 57 -13.83 -14.25 -21.35
CA PRO A 57 -13.93 -12.83 -21.73
C PRO A 57 -14.64 -12.61 -23.07
N ALA A 58 -14.60 -13.58 -23.97
CA ALA A 58 -15.30 -13.53 -25.25
C ALA A 58 -16.85 -13.53 -25.14
N SER A 59 -17.41 -13.93 -24.00
CA SER A 59 -18.87 -13.90 -23.73
C SER A 59 -19.32 -12.60 -23.03
N GLU A 60 -18.39 -11.78 -22.55
CA GLU A 60 -18.71 -10.52 -21.84
C GLU A 60 -19.01 -9.38 -22.81
N ASP A 61 -18.45 -9.42 -24.03
CA ASP A 61 -18.56 -8.36 -25.04
C ASP A 61 -20.00 -8.01 -25.44
N THR A 62 -20.97 -8.90 -25.18
CA THR A 62 -22.39 -8.65 -25.50
C THR A 62 -23.18 -7.99 -24.36
N ARG A 63 -22.71 -8.07 -23.10
CA ARG A 63 -23.50 -7.63 -21.93
C ARG A 63 -23.32 -6.15 -21.59
N PHE A 64 -22.19 -5.58 -21.95
CA PHE A 64 -21.87 -4.17 -21.70
C PHE A 64 -20.84 -3.68 -22.71
N LYS A 65 -20.79 -2.36 -22.91
CA LYS A 65 -19.83 -1.67 -23.76
C LYS A 65 -18.83 -0.92 -22.89
N VAL A 66 -17.54 -1.10 -23.16
CA VAL A 66 -16.47 -0.32 -22.53
C VAL A 66 -16.01 0.76 -23.50
N THR A 67 -15.75 1.97 -23.03
CA THR A 67 -15.24 3.07 -23.85
C THR A 67 -14.23 3.88 -23.07
N ASP A 68 -13.06 4.08 -23.66
CA ASP A 68 -12.00 4.91 -23.11
C ASP A 68 -12.14 6.34 -23.66
N LEU A 69 -12.05 7.31 -22.76
CA LEU A 69 -12.20 8.74 -23.03
C LEU A 69 -10.99 9.48 -22.47
N GLU A 70 -10.56 10.51 -23.18
CA GLU A 70 -9.49 11.41 -22.74
C GLU A 70 -10.09 12.81 -22.56
N TRP A 71 -10.36 13.20 -21.32
CA TRP A 71 -10.87 14.53 -21.02
C TRP A 71 -9.72 15.51 -20.79
N PHE A 72 -9.98 16.79 -21.01
CA PHE A 72 -9.02 17.85 -20.71
C PHE A 72 -9.63 18.83 -19.71
N ASP A 73 -9.03 18.91 -18.52
CA ASP A 73 -9.36 19.91 -17.51
C ASP A 73 -8.55 21.17 -17.79
N ALA A 74 -9.18 22.15 -18.45
CA ALA A 74 -8.54 23.40 -18.81
C ALA A 74 -8.15 24.26 -17.60
N ALA A 75 -8.86 24.16 -16.47
CA ALA A 75 -8.52 24.95 -15.28
C ALA A 75 -7.21 24.46 -14.65
N ARG A 76 -6.95 23.14 -14.73
CA ARG A 76 -5.75 22.51 -14.19
C ARG A 76 -4.70 22.15 -15.25
N GLN A 77 -4.97 22.47 -16.51
CA GLN A 77 -4.08 22.19 -17.65
C GLN A 77 -3.61 20.74 -17.72
N ARG A 78 -4.51 19.78 -17.47
CA ARG A 78 -4.16 18.35 -17.45
C ARG A 78 -5.16 17.49 -18.21
N ARG A 79 -4.67 16.35 -18.73
CA ARG A 79 -5.52 15.28 -19.24
C ARG A 79 -6.08 14.46 -18.08
N VAL A 80 -7.30 13.99 -18.24
CA VAL A 80 -8.02 13.13 -17.32
C VAL A 80 -8.50 11.93 -18.12
N PRO A 81 -7.72 10.83 -18.13
CA PRO A 81 -8.15 9.56 -18.70
C PRO A 81 -9.35 9.02 -17.92
N VAL A 82 -10.36 8.53 -18.65
CA VAL A 82 -11.58 8.00 -18.07
C VAL A 82 -12.01 6.76 -18.83
N ARG A 83 -12.46 5.73 -18.10
CA ARG A 83 -13.08 4.54 -18.70
C ARG A 83 -14.56 4.47 -18.32
N LEU A 84 -15.42 4.39 -19.32
CA LEU A 84 -16.87 4.26 -19.18
C LEU A 84 -17.29 2.81 -19.43
N PHE A 85 -18.03 2.23 -18.49
CA PHE A 85 -18.75 0.96 -18.65
C PHE A 85 -20.24 1.26 -18.82
N TRP A 86 -20.81 0.83 -19.94
CA TRP A 86 -22.19 1.08 -20.30
C TRP A 86 -22.98 -0.24 -20.45
N PRO A 87 -24.10 -0.43 -19.73
CA PRO A 87 -24.88 -1.67 -19.81
C PRO A 87 -25.59 -1.81 -21.17
N ALA A 88 -25.56 -3.00 -21.77
CA ALA A 88 -26.21 -3.26 -23.07
C ALA A 88 -27.75 -3.27 -22.97
N ALA A 89 -28.30 -3.59 -21.79
CA ALA A 89 -29.74 -3.54 -21.50
C ALA A 89 -30.30 -2.11 -21.35
N ALA A 90 -29.50 -1.07 -21.60
CA ALA A 90 -29.96 0.32 -21.58
C ALA A 90 -30.76 0.67 -22.84
N GLN A 91 -31.96 0.12 -22.99
CA GLN A 91 -32.83 0.36 -24.17
C GLN A 91 -33.37 1.80 -24.29
N ALA A 92 -33.28 2.64 -23.24
CA ALA A 92 -33.89 3.98 -23.21
C ALA A 92 -32.92 5.13 -22.86
N GLY A 93 -31.60 4.91 -22.94
CA GLY A 93 -30.58 5.96 -22.85
C GLY A 93 -30.33 6.58 -21.47
N LYS A 94 -31.09 6.21 -20.43
CA LYS A 94 -30.85 6.62 -19.04
C LYS A 94 -30.63 5.39 -18.16
N VAL A 95 -29.54 5.44 -17.41
CA VAL A 95 -29.14 4.42 -16.43
C VAL A 95 -28.54 5.10 -15.20
N PRO A 96 -28.61 4.48 -14.02
CA PRO A 96 -27.85 4.97 -12.87
C PRO A 96 -26.35 4.97 -13.19
N LEU A 97 -25.64 6.01 -12.73
CA LEU A 97 -24.22 6.19 -12.98
C LEU A 97 -23.45 6.23 -11.66
N VAL A 98 -22.44 5.38 -11.54
CA VAL A 98 -21.46 5.40 -10.45
C VAL A 98 -20.18 6.09 -10.95
N VAL A 99 -19.68 7.08 -10.20
CA VAL A 99 -18.36 7.66 -10.46
C VAL A 99 -17.38 7.08 -9.46
N PHE A 100 -16.36 6.41 -9.96
CA PHE A 100 -15.38 5.69 -9.16
C PHE A 100 -13.99 6.31 -9.35
N SER A 101 -13.35 6.67 -8.24
CA SER A 101 -11.97 7.17 -8.21
C SER A 101 -11.06 6.15 -7.52
N PRO A 102 -10.11 5.55 -8.25
CA PRO A 102 -9.06 4.70 -7.70
C PRO A 102 -8.21 5.44 -6.64
N GLY A 103 -7.64 4.69 -5.70
CA GLY A 103 -6.65 5.22 -4.76
C GLY A 103 -5.31 5.54 -5.44
N ILE A 104 -4.44 6.23 -4.69
CA ILE A 104 -3.11 6.64 -5.17
C ILE A 104 -2.29 5.45 -5.68
N GLY A 105 -1.62 5.61 -6.82
CA GLY A 105 -0.79 4.58 -7.44
C GLY A 105 -1.55 3.46 -8.15
N SER A 106 -2.88 3.55 -8.26
CA SER A 106 -3.66 2.59 -9.05
C SER A 106 -3.73 2.98 -10.54
N SER A 107 -4.08 2.01 -11.38
CA SER A 107 -4.32 2.20 -12.82
C SER A 107 -5.82 2.06 -13.11
N ARG A 108 -6.31 2.71 -14.17
CA ARG A 108 -7.67 2.53 -14.70
C ARG A 108 -8.03 1.08 -14.99
N ASP A 109 -7.04 0.21 -15.20
CA ASP A 109 -7.23 -1.22 -15.42
C ASP A 109 -7.47 -2.00 -14.12
N GLY A 110 -7.00 -1.50 -12.98
CA GLY A 110 -6.97 -2.22 -11.69
C GLY A 110 -8.35 -2.52 -11.07
N TYR A 111 -9.40 -1.82 -11.50
CA TYR A 111 -10.76 -1.95 -10.98
C TYR A 111 -11.80 -2.31 -12.06
N THR A 112 -11.35 -2.79 -13.22
CA THR A 112 -12.23 -3.15 -14.35
C THR A 112 -13.31 -4.18 -13.94
N TYR A 113 -13.01 -5.08 -13.01
CA TYR A 113 -13.97 -6.08 -12.51
C TYR A 113 -15.23 -5.46 -11.87
N LEU A 114 -15.10 -4.31 -11.20
CA LEU A 114 -16.25 -3.59 -10.63
C LEU A 114 -17.11 -2.98 -11.74
N GLY A 115 -16.46 -2.39 -12.75
CA GLY A 115 -17.14 -1.81 -13.91
C GLY A 115 -17.93 -2.86 -14.69
N CYS A 116 -17.31 -4.02 -14.96
CA CYS A 116 -17.98 -5.17 -15.58
C CYS A 116 -19.16 -5.66 -14.73
N TYR A 117 -18.96 -5.80 -13.42
CA TYR A 117 -20.03 -6.25 -12.52
C TYR A 117 -21.22 -5.30 -12.52
N TRP A 118 -21.02 -4.00 -12.35
CA TRP A 118 -22.10 -3.02 -12.36
C TRP A 118 -22.82 -2.96 -13.71
N ALA A 119 -22.08 -2.96 -14.82
CA ALA A 119 -22.67 -2.90 -16.15
C ALA A 119 -23.47 -4.17 -16.49
N ALA A 120 -23.02 -5.35 -16.05
CA ALA A 120 -23.81 -6.58 -16.17
C ALA A 120 -25.14 -6.52 -15.40
N HIS A 121 -25.25 -5.65 -14.39
CA HIS A 121 -26.47 -5.44 -13.59
C HIS A 121 -27.23 -4.16 -13.97
N GLY A 122 -26.94 -3.56 -15.14
CA GLY A 122 -27.69 -2.40 -15.63
C GLY A 122 -27.25 -1.05 -15.06
N ILE A 123 -26.10 -0.99 -14.38
CA ILE A 123 -25.55 0.24 -13.79
C ILE A 123 -24.35 0.69 -14.62
N ALA A 124 -24.36 1.93 -15.11
CA ALA A 124 -23.18 2.51 -15.73
C ALA A 124 -22.15 2.92 -14.68
N SER A 125 -20.87 2.83 -15.04
CA SER A 125 -19.80 3.30 -14.16
C SER A 125 -18.72 4.04 -14.93
N LEU A 126 -18.19 5.08 -14.30
CA LEU A 126 -17.15 5.95 -14.83
C LEU A 126 -15.93 5.88 -13.92
N HIS A 127 -14.84 5.32 -14.42
CA HIS A 127 -13.60 5.11 -13.69
C HIS A 127 -12.61 6.21 -14.07
N LEU A 128 -12.34 7.11 -13.14
CA LEU A 128 -11.35 8.19 -13.28
C LEU A 128 -9.93 7.66 -13.04
N GLN A 129 -8.92 8.32 -13.59
CA GLN A 129 -7.51 8.06 -13.28
C GLN A 129 -6.85 9.24 -12.57
#